data_AF-A0AA97DSF3-F1
#
_entry.id   AF-A0AA97DSF3-F1
#
_cell.length_a   1.000
_cell.length_b   1.000
_cell.length_c   1.000
_cell.angle_alpha   90.00
_cell.angle_beta   90.00
_cell.angle_gamma   90.00
#
_symmetry.space_group_name_H-M   'P 1'
#
loop_
_entity.id
_entity.type
_entity.pdbx_description
1 polymer ?
#
loop_
_entity_poly.entity_id
_entity_poly.type
_entity_poly.pdbx_seq_one_letter_code
_entity_poly.pdbx_strand_id
1 'polypeptide(L)'
;MFQQWLLTSDPAATKTKYSDQELAALKISENMTFQAVFGEDNYAITFITTDGTLGETDSTSLTLKKDGKDPFSTDDFPEVKNASAVFKGWFYGGETKTAQDWDGTEATGNMQFVAAFEGNVSLHRIANNSTFYSKAVKFEKTASAPCQV
;
A
#
# COMPACT_ATOMS: atom_id res chain seq x y z
N MET A 1 15.82 -4.51 -3.73
CA MET A 1 17.06 -3.96 -4.38
C MET A 1 18.30 -4.60 -3.75
N PHE A 2 19.39 -4.88 -4.46
CA PHE A 2 20.62 -5.40 -3.82
C PHE A 2 21.24 -4.34 -2.88
N GLN A 3 21.61 -4.73 -1.66
CA GLN A 3 22.25 -3.84 -0.68
C GLN A 3 23.75 -4.15 -0.55
N GLN A 4 24.09 -5.38 -0.14
CA GLN A 4 25.45 -5.77 0.22
C GLN A 4 25.58 -7.30 0.33
N TRP A 5 26.82 -7.77 0.41
CA TRP A 5 27.17 -9.13 0.76
C TRP A 5 27.49 -9.23 2.26
N LEU A 6 26.95 -10.25 2.92
CA LEU A 6 27.23 -10.57 4.32
C LEU A 6 28.11 -11.81 4.41
N LEU A 7 29.29 -11.69 5.02
CA LEU A 7 30.15 -12.81 5.36
C LEU A 7 29.55 -13.57 6.54
N THR A 8 29.33 -14.88 6.37
CA THR A 8 28.67 -15.74 7.36
C THR A 8 29.52 -16.93 7.82
N SER A 9 30.63 -17.20 7.13
CA SER A 9 31.50 -18.34 7.43
C SER A 9 32.52 -18.09 8.55
N ASP A 10 32.73 -16.83 8.94
CA ASP A 10 33.70 -16.48 9.99
C ASP A 10 33.08 -15.52 11.04
N PRO A 11 32.72 -16.03 12.23
CA PRO A 11 32.17 -15.20 13.31
C PRO A 11 33.22 -14.31 13.99
N ALA A 12 34.52 -14.52 13.74
CA ALA A 12 35.60 -13.70 14.29
C ALA A 12 36.05 -12.58 13.31
N ALA A 13 35.47 -12.53 12.10
CA ALA A 13 35.80 -11.52 11.12
C ALA A 13 35.47 -10.11 11.64
N THR A 14 36.45 -9.21 11.58
CA THR A 14 36.29 -7.80 12.00
C THR A 14 35.46 -6.98 11.02
N LYS A 15 35.32 -7.44 9.77
CA LYS A 15 34.42 -6.90 8.76
C LYS A 15 33.55 -8.02 8.22
N THR A 16 32.24 -7.84 8.31
CA THR A 16 31.25 -8.83 7.86
C THR A 16 30.38 -8.35 6.71
N LYS A 17 30.41 -7.05 6.36
CA LYS A 17 29.59 -6.45 5.30
C LYS A 17 30.48 -5.95 4.17
N TYR A 18 30.12 -6.25 2.93
CA TYR A 18 30.88 -5.92 1.73
C TYR A 18 29.97 -5.39 0.62
N SER A 19 30.33 -4.28 -0.03
CA SER A 19 29.69 -3.91 -1.30
C SER A 19 30.13 -4.83 -2.44
N ASP A 20 29.49 -4.76 -3.61
CA ASP A 20 29.91 -5.50 -4.82
C ASP A 20 31.37 -5.22 -5.19
N GLN A 21 31.76 -3.95 -5.12
CA GLN A 21 33.12 -3.53 -5.47
C GLN A 21 34.15 -4.04 -4.45
N GLU A 22 33.80 -4.03 -3.17
CA GLU A 22 34.67 -4.54 -2.11
C GLU A 22 34.81 -6.06 -2.17
N LEU A 23 33.72 -6.78 -2.46
CA LEU A 23 33.76 -8.22 -2.63
C LEU A 23 34.58 -8.61 -3.86
N ALA A 24 34.43 -7.90 -4.97
CA ALA A 24 35.21 -8.15 -6.19
C ALA A 24 36.72 -7.89 -6.00
N ALA A 25 37.08 -6.96 -5.11
CA ALA A 25 38.47 -6.67 -4.77
C ALA A 25 39.04 -7.58 -3.65
N LEU A 26 38.21 -8.43 -3.04
CA LEU A 26 38.62 -9.25 -1.91
C LEU A 26 39.56 -10.38 -2.37
N LYS A 27 40.72 -10.48 -1.72
CA LYS A 27 41.65 -11.60 -1.91
C LYS A 27 41.28 -12.72 -0.93
N ILE A 28 40.81 -13.83 -1.48
CA ILE A 28 40.34 -14.99 -0.71
C ILE A 28 41.50 -15.98 -0.52
N SER A 29 41.92 -16.20 0.72
CA SER A 29 42.95 -17.19 1.08
C SER A 29 42.38 -18.47 1.69
N GLU A 30 41.12 -18.46 2.10
CA GLU A 30 40.42 -19.57 2.75
C GLU A 30 38.96 -19.64 2.26
N ASN A 31 38.26 -20.73 2.55
CA ASN A 31 36.86 -20.87 2.16
C ASN A 31 35.99 -19.81 2.86
N MET A 32 35.26 -19.01 2.08
CA MET A 32 34.36 -17.98 2.58
C MET A 32 32.94 -18.19 2.05
N THR A 33 31.93 -17.97 2.89
CA THR A 33 30.51 -18.01 2.51
C THR A 33 29.90 -16.62 2.65
N PHE A 34 29.45 -16.08 1.53
CA PHE A 34 28.74 -14.81 1.47
C PHE A 34 27.27 -15.03 1.16
N GLN A 35 26.42 -14.30 1.87
CA GLN A 35 25.00 -14.21 1.58
C GLN A 35 24.70 -12.85 0.92
N ALA A 36 24.04 -12.87 -0.23
CA ALA A 36 23.51 -11.65 -0.83
C ALA A 36 22.38 -11.12 0.06
N VAL A 37 22.51 -9.88 0.52
CA VAL A 37 21.46 -9.17 1.23
C VAL A 37 20.77 -8.24 0.24
N PHE A 38 19.51 -8.51 -0.01
CA PHE A 38 18.64 -7.63 -0.76
C PHE A 38 17.85 -6.80 0.25
N GLY A 39 17.82 -5.48 0.05
CA GLY A 39 16.84 -4.62 0.68
C GLY A 39 15.46 -4.97 0.14
N GLU A 40 14.47 -4.74 0.98
CA GLU A 40 13.06 -4.95 0.66
C GLU A 40 12.68 -4.15 -0.60
N ASP A 41 11.66 -4.64 -1.32
CA ASP A 41 11.15 -3.94 -2.48
C ASP A 41 10.52 -2.62 -2.01
N ASN A 42 11.06 -1.49 -2.42
CA ASN A 42 10.48 -0.21 -2.03
C ASN A 42 9.28 0.08 -2.95
N TYR A 43 8.10 0.14 -2.35
CA TYR A 43 6.83 0.32 -3.04
C TYR A 43 6.35 1.77 -2.96
N ALA A 44 5.77 2.25 -4.06
CA ALA A 44 5.08 3.52 -4.12
C ALA A 44 3.62 3.33 -3.69
N ILE A 45 3.23 4.02 -2.62
CA ILE A 45 1.87 3.99 -2.10
C ILE A 45 1.24 5.35 -2.35
N THR A 46 0.25 5.38 -3.25
CA THR A 46 -0.40 6.62 -3.69
C THR A 46 -1.80 6.73 -3.11
N PHE A 47 -2.07 7.85 -2.45
CA PHE A 47 -3.37 8.24 -1.94
C PHE A 47 -3.98 9.29 -2.87
N ILE A 48 -5.25 9.13 -3.22
CA ILE A 48 -5.97 10.05 -4.11
C ILE A 48 -7.30 10.41 -3.49
N THR A 49 -7.66 11.69 -3.55
CA THR A 49 -9.02 12.14 -3.29
C THR A 49 -9.64 12.79 -4.53
N THR A 50 -10.93 12.56 -4.73
CA THR A 50 -11.75 13.24 -5.74
C THR A 50 -12.61 14.36 -5.15
N ASP A 51 -12.68 14.46 -3.82
CA ASP A 51 -13.48 15.44 -3.10
C ASP A 51 -12.67 15.95 -1.89
N GLY A 52 -12.27 17.22 -1.93
CA GLY A 52 -11.38 17.82 -0.93
C GLY A 52 -9.89 17.70 -1.26
N THR A 53 -9.06 17.84 -0.22
CA THR A 53 -7.60 17.89 -0.30
C THR A 53 -6.95 16.95 0.73
N LEU A 54 -5.68 16.59 0.53
CA LEU A 54 -4.90 15.69 1.37
C LEU A 54 -3.81 16.45 2.12
N GLY A 55 -3.73 16.21 3.44
CA GLY A 55 -2.66 16.71 4.31
C GLY A 55 -2.62 18.24 4.40
N GLU A 56 -1.43 18.79 4.63
CA GLU A 56 -1.19 20.24 4.75
C GLU A 56 -0.94 20.94 3.41
N THR A 57 -0.77 20.19 2.31
CA THR A 57 -0.33 20.74 1.01
C THR A 57 -1.47 21.01 0.05
N ASP A 58 -2.72 20.95 0.51
CA ASP A 58 -3.94 21.12 -0.30
C ASP A 58 -3.92 20.34 -1.62
N SER A 59 -3.30 19.16 -1.61
CA SER A 59 -3.06 18.35 -2.81
C SER A 59 -4.14 17.28 -2.97
N THR A 60 -4.55 16.94 -4.18
CA THR A 60 -5.53 15.85 -4.42
C THR A 60 -4.88 14.46 -4.50
N SER A 61 -3.56 14.40 -4.45
CA SER A 61 -2.76 13.17 -4.48
C SER A 61 -1.54 13.32 -3.59
N LEU A 62 -1.20 12.26 -2.86
CA LEU A 62 0.01 12.16 -2.05
C LEU A 62 0.63 10.78 -2.27
N THR A 63 1.94 10.71 -2.42
CA THR A 63 2.64 9.43 -2.56
C THR A 63 3.73 9.32 -1.51
N LEU A 64 3.73 8.21 -0.77
CA LEU A 64 4.81 7.83 0.11
C LEU A 64 5.53 6.59 -0.43
N LYS A 65 6.73 6.38 0.10
CA LYS A 65 7.54 5.20 -0.17
C LYS A 65 7.55 4.33 1.06
N LYS A 66 7.35 3.03 0.86
CA LYS A 66 7.30 2.04 1.94
C LYS A 66 8.14 0.83 1.56
N ASP A 67 8.89 0.29 2.50
CA ASP A 67 9.65 -0.92 2.26
C ASP A 67 8.69 -2.13 2.18
N GLY A 68 9.10 -3.13 1.42
CA GLY A 68 8.23 -4.25 1.07
C GLY A 68 8.05 -5.18 2.24
N LYS A 69 6.79 -5.46 2.61
CA LYS A 69 6.36 -6.13 3.85
C LYS A 69 6.38 -5.26 5.10
N ASP A 70 6.80 -4.00 5.03
CA ASP A 70 6.55 -3.09 6.14
C ASP A 70 5.03 -2.95 6.33
N PRO A 71 4.52 -3.12 7.56
CA PRO A 71 3.11 -2.92 7.84
C PRO A 71 2.76 -1.43 7.76
N PHE A 72 1.59 -1.11 7.21
CA PHE A 72 1.03 0.23 7.31
C PHE A 72 0.83 0.62 8.76
N SER A 73 1.02 1.90 9.05
CA SER A 73 0.58 2.55 10.29
C SER A 73 -0.55 3.52 9.97
N THR A 74 -1.34 3.89 10.98
CA THR A 74 -2.40 4.90 10.81
C THR A 74 -1.87 6.21 10.21
N ASP A 75 -0.64 6.60 10.58
CA ASP A 75 0.00 7.86 10.14
C ASP A 75 0.46 7.84 8.67
N ASP A 76 0.55 6.66 8.05
CA ASP A 76 0.83 6.54 6.61
C ASP A 76 -0.34 7.07 5.76
N PHE A 77 -1.54 7.15 6.33
CA PHE A 77 -2.73 7.61 5.62
C PHE A 77 -2.94 9.11 5.82
N PRO A 78 -2.96 9.92 4.76
CA PRO A 78 -3.16 11.35 4.89
C PRO A 78 -4.58 11.67 5.38
N GLU A 79 -4.70 12.76 6.12
CA GLU A 79 -6.01 13.32 6.47
C GLU A 79 -6.67 13.92 5.21
N VAL A 80 -7.97 13.64 5.03
CA VAL A 80 -8.80 14.27 4.02
C VAL A 80 -9.44 15.54 4.61
N LYS A 81 -9.13 16.69 4.02
CA LYS A 81 -9.62 18.00 4.42
C LYS A 81 -10.50 18.61 3.33
N ASN A 82 -11.28 19.64 3.68
CA ASN A 82 -12.06 20.45 2.74
C ASN A 82 -13.01 19.66 1.81
N ALA A 83 -13.40 18.44 2.19
CA ALA A 83 -14.30 17.62 1.40
C ALA A 83 -15.74 18.13 1.52
N SER A 84 -16.47 18.11 0.41
CA SER A 84 -17.89 18.47 0.36
C SER A 84 -18.80 17.33 0.82
N ALA A 85 -18.31 16.09 0.79
CA ALA A 85 -18.97 14.90 1.32
C ALA A 85 -18.23 14.30 2.52
N VAL A 86 -18.92 13.42 3.27
CA VAL A 86 -18.37 12.78 4.47
C VAL A 86 -17.37 11.69 4.07
N PHE A 87 -16.10 11.84 4.45
CA PHE A 87 -15.09 10.80 4.25
C PHE A 87 -15.42 9.53 5.05
N LYS A 88 -15.30 8.35 4.41
CA LYS A 88 -15.60 7.04 5.00
C LYS A 88 -14.40 6.11 5.12
N GLY A 89 -13.28 6.45 4.49
CA GLY A 89 -12.06 5.65 4.52
C GLY A 89 -11.40 5.53 3.16
N TRP A 90 -10.42 4.64 3.07
CA TRP A 90 -9.61 4.41 1.90
C TRP A 90 -10.03 3.13 1.19
N PHE A 91 -10.38 3.26 -0.09
CA PHE A 91 -10.74 2.17 -0.97
C PHE A 91 -9.49 1.58 -1.64
N TYR A 92 -9.30 0.27 -1.48
CA TYR A 92 -8.29 -0.52 -2.19
C TYR A 92 -8.75 -1.98 -2.24
N GLY A 93 -8.46 -2.67 -3.35
CA GLY A 93 -8.73 -4.12 -3.45
C GLY A 93 -10.22 -4.51 -3.37
N GLY A 94 -11.14 -3.59 -3.66
CA GLY A 94 -12.59 -3.86 -3.59
C GLY A 94 -13.22 -3.59 -2.22
N GLU A 95 -12.45 -3.17 -1.23
CA GLU A 95 -12.94 -2.85 0.12
C GLU A 95 -12.62 -1.39 0.48
N THR A 96 -13.49 -0.79 1.29
CA THR A 96 -13.23 0.50 1.93
C THR A 96 -13.01 0.27 3.41
N LYS A 97 -11.88 0.75 3.93
CA LYS A 97 -11.46 0.59 5.33
C LYS A 97 -10.95 1.92 5.88
N THR A 98 -11.07 2.13 7.19
CA THR A 98 -10.45 3.29 7.84
C THR A 98 -8.92 3.15 7.87
N ALA A 99 -8.19 4.23 8.13
CA ALA A 99 -6.74 4.16 8.31
C ALA A 99 -6.35 3.19 9.45
N GLN A 100 -7.15 3.17 10.52
CA GLN A 100 -6.99 2.28 11.65
C GLN A 100 -7.20 0.81 11.28
N ASP A 101 -8.14 0.51 10.37
CA ASP A 101 -8.39 -0.85 9.90
C ASP A 101 -7.30 -1.37 8.93
N TRP A 102 -6.54 -0.45 8.31
CA TRP A 102 -5.38 -0.80 7.49
C TRP A 102 -4.09 -0.98 8.29
N ASP A 103 -4.05 -0.46 9.52
CA ASP A 103 -2.90 -0.58 10.43
C ASP A 103 -2.48 -2.05 10.59
N GLY A 104 -1.19 -2.32 10.47
CA GLY A 104 -0.62 -3.67 10.49
C GLY A 104 -0.67 -4.43 9.16
N THR A 105 -1.34 -3.93 8.11
CA THR A 105 -1.37 -4.59 6.80
C THR A 105 -0.04 -4.42 6.07
N GLU A 106 0.58 -5.51 5.62
CA GLU A 106 1.83 -5.46 4.87
C GLU A 106 1.65 -4.80 3.48
N ALA A 107 2.58 -3.92 3.11
CA ALA A 107 2.69 -3.45 1.74
C ALA A 107 3.22 -4.59 0.85
N THR A 108 2.41 -5.02 -0.13
CA THR A 108 2.69 -6.18 -1.00
C THR A 108 2.94 -5.80 -2.47
N GLY A 109 3.17 -4.52 -2.74
CA GLY A 109 3.39 -3.98 -4.06
C GLY A 109 3.14 -2.48 -4.10
N ASN A 110 3.23 -1.87 -5.29
CA ASN A 110 2.71 -0.53 -5.49
C ASN A 110 1.20 -0.53 -5.30
N MET A 111 0.68 0.40 -4.48
CA MET A 111 -0.73 0.45 -4.11
C MET A 111 -1.31 1.83 -4.39
N GLN A 112 -2.60 1.86 -4.74
CA GLN A 112 -3.33 3.11 -4.96
C GLN A 112 -4.61 3.10 -4.14
N PHE A 113 -4.61 3.87 -3.06
CA PHE A 113 -5.77 4.06 -2.20
C PHE A 113 -6.56 5.28 -2.68
N VAL A 114 -7.88 5.11 -2.82
CA VAL A 114 -8.78 6.19 -3.22
C VAL A 114 -9.67 6.56 -2.05
N ALA A 115 -9.77 7.84 -1.72
CA ALA A 115 -10.64 8.33 -0.67
C ALA A 115 -12.09 8.03 -1.05
N ALA A 116 -12.79 7.33 -0.17
CA ALA A 116 -14.19 6.99 -0.33
C ALA A 116 -15.03 7.96 0.49
N PHE A 117 -16.06 8.52 -0.15
CA PHE A 117 -16.98 9.48 0.46
C PHE A 117 -18.39 8.89 0.56
N GLU A 118 -19.14 9.36 1.55
CA GLU A 118 -20.57 9.13 1.66
C GLU A 118 -21.28 9.81 0.50
N GLY A 119 -21.88 9.01 -0.37
CA GLY A 119 -22.59 9.53 -1.52
C GLY A 119 -23.59 8.54 -2.08
N ASN A 120 -24.71 9.07 -2.55
CA ASN A 120 -25.65 8.32 -3.36
C ASN A 120 -25.08 8.21 -4.79
N VAL A 121 -24.73 7.00 -5.22
CA VAL A 121 -24.39 6.74 -6.62
C VAL A 121 -25.69 6.69 -7.43
N SER A 122 -25.91 7.69 -8.28
CA SER A 122 -27.01 7.69 -9.25
C SER A 122 -26.57 7.02 -10.55
N LEU A 123 -27.00 5.78 -10.76
CA LEU A 123 -26.82 5.08 -12.04
C LEU A 123 -27.98 5.40 -12.97
N HIS A 124 -27.72 6.17 -14.03
CA HIS A 124 -28.68 6.38 -15.11
C HIS A 124 -28.58 5.20 -16.10
N ARG A 125 -29.58 4.32 -16.12
CA ARG A 125 -29.70 3.30 -17.18
C ARG A 125 -30.41 3.92 -18.38
N ILE A 126 -29.73 3.99 -19.52
CA ILE A 126 -30.29 4.46 -20.80
C ILE A 126 -30.50 3.24 -21.68
N ALA A 127 -31.75 2.94 -22.06
CA ALA A 127 -32.01 1.91 -23.07
C ALA A 127 -32.06 2.55 -24.45
N ASN A 128 -31.13 2.17 -25.32
CA ASN A 128 -31.18 2.54 -26.73
C ASN A 128 -32.06 1.51 -27.46
N ASN A 129 -33.31 1.89 -27.74
CA ASN A 129 -34.30 1.11 -28.49
C ASN A 129 -34.67 -0.26 -27.87
N SER A 130 -34.75 -0.35 -26.55
CA SER A 130 -35.22 -1.57 -25.86
C SER A 130 -35.97 -1.23 -24.58
N THR A 131 -36.81 -2.16 -24.12
CA THR A 131 -37.50 -2.06 -22.83
C THR A 131 -36.65 -2.73 -21.76
N PHE A 132 -36.44 -2.06 -20.61
CA PHE A 132 -35.84 -2.73 -19.47
C PHE A 132 -36.85 -3.71 -18.87
N TYR A 133 -36.56 -5.01 -18.94
CA TYR A 133 -37.28 -6.01 -18.16
C TYR A 133 -36.76 -5.97 -16.72
N SER A 134 -37.54 -5.38 -15.82
CA SER A 134 -37.20 -5.32 -14.40
C SER A 134 -37.42 -6.68 -13.75
N LYS A 135 -36.39 -7.54 -13.77
CA LYS A 135 -36.09 -8.28 -12.55
C LYS A 135 -35.32 -7.32 -11.68
N ALA A 136 -35.82 -7.00 -10.48
CA ALA A 136 -35.16 -6.09 -9.56
C ALA A 136 -33.69 -6.52 -9.44
N VAL A 137 -32.77 -5.71 -9.96
CA VAL A 137 -31.35 -5.88 -9.66
C VAL A 137 -31.21 -5.36 -8.23
N LYS A 138 -31.26 -6.29 -7.27
CA LYS A 138 -30.91 -5.97 -5.89
C LYS A 138 -29.41 -5.75 -5.86
N PHE A 139 -29.02 -4.52 -5.57
CA PHE A 139 -27.67 -4.25 -5.09
C PHE A 139 -27.70 -4.54 -3.60
N GLU A 140 -27.08 -5.65 -3.21
CA GLU A 140 -26.95 -5.98 -1.79
C GLU A 140 -25.71 -5.25 -1.26
N LYS A 141 -25.91 -4.42 -0.23
CA LYS A 141 -24.81 -3.95 0.60
C LYS A 141 -24.22 -5.20 1.26
N THR A 142 -23.01 -5.60 0.89
CA THR A 142 -22.26 -6.58 1.68
C THR A 142 -21.95 -5.94 3.02
N ALA A 143 -22.71 -6.29 4.06
CA ALA A 143 -22.35 -5.96 5.43
C ALA A 143 -21.12 -6.81 5.80
N SER A 144 -20.06 -6.18 6.30
CA SER A 144 -19.07 -6.94 7.07
C SER A 144 -19.74 -7.45 8.35
N ALA A 145 -19.38 -8.66 8.76
CA ALA A 145 -20.00 -9.33 9.90
C ALA A 145 -19.75 -8.55 11.21
N PRO A 146 -20.76 -8.42 12.11
CA PRO A 146 -20.58 -7.81 13.41
C PRO A 146 -19.75 -8.70 14.36
N CYS A 147 -18.87 -8.06 15.15
CA CYS A 147 -18.05 -8.66 16.20
C CYS A 147 -18.86 -9.55 17.17
N GLN A 148 -18.22 -10.65 17.60
CA GLN A 148 -18.60 -11.53 18.72
C GLN A 148 -17.85 -11.02 19.98
N VAL A 149 -18.36 -10.93 21.21
CA VAL A 149 -19.66 -11.21 21.87
C VAL A 149 -19.83 -10.15 22.97
#